data_AF-A0A8D6XSP7-F1
#
_entry.id   AF-A0A8D6XSP7-F1
#
_cell.length_a   1.000
_cell.length_b   1.000
_cell.length_c   1.000
_cell.angle_alpha   90.00
_cell.angle_beta   90.00
_cell.angle_gamma   90.00
#
_symmetry.space_group_name_H-M   'P 1'
#
loop_
_entity.id
_entity.type
_entity.pdbx_description
1 polymer ?
#
loop_
_entity_poly.entity_id
_entity_poly.type
_entity_poly.pdbx_seq_one_letter_code
_entity_poly.pdbx_strand_id
1 'polypeptide(L)'
;MYRKDVLFYTVQLDKDELKRVINSFDLADDTLHFRELGVYWGKHDKTSYNQTVYHKNLLKSSFYSYITIRNARTFSNIGHCLKK
;
A
#
# COMPACT_ATOMS: atom_id res chain seq x y z
N MET A 1 -7.25 4.47 -13.45
CA MET A 1 -6.82 4.21 -12.06
C MET A 1 -8.03 4.14 -11.15
N TYR A 2 -8.48 2.91 -10.87
CA TYR A 2 -9.71 2.63 -10.13
C TYR A 2 -9.56 2.85 -8.63
N ARG A 3 -8.42 2.46 -8.04
CA ARG A 3 -8.17 2.62 -6.61
C ARG A 3 -6.74 3.09 -6.35
N LYS A 4 -6.62 3.98 -5.37
CA LYS A 4 -5.35 4.53 -4.88
C LYS A 4 -5.31 4.37 -3.37
N ASP A 5 -4.35 3.61 -2.89
CA ASP A 5 -4.09 3.41 -1.47
C ASP A 5 -2.64 3.77 -1.15
N VAL A 6 -2.39 4.14 0.10
CA VAL A 6 -1.07 4.42 0.65
C VAL A 6 -0.87 3.50 1.85
N LEU A 7 0.24 2.78 1.84
CA LEU A 7 0.70 1.94 2.94
C LEU A 7 1.74 2.76 3.70
N PHE A 8 1.33 3.42 4.79
CA PHE A 8 2.22 4.16 5.64
C PHE A 8 3.08 3.21 6.47
N TYR A 9 4.37 3.54 6.56
CA TYR A 9 5.30 2.83 7.42
C TYR A 9 5.07 3.21 8.88
N THR A 10 5.17 2.23 9.77
CA THR A 10 5.33 2.50 11.20
C THR A 10 6.82 2.55 11.57
N VAL A 11 7.13 3.09 12.74
CA VAL A 11 8.52 3.21 13.22
C VAL A 11 9.22 1.86 13.37
N GLN A 12 8.46 0.80 13.65
CA GLN A 12 8.97 -0.56 13.89
C GLN A 12 9.09 -1.41 12.62
N LEU A 13 8.71 -0.86 11.47
CA LEU A 13 8.65 -1.60 10.22
C LEU A 13 10.05 -1.76 9.59
N ASP A 14 10.43 -3.01 9.29
CA ASP A 14 11.54 -3.29 8.40
C ASP A 14 11.15 -3.01 6.95
N LYS A 15 11.69 -1.91 6.40
CA LYS A 15 11.43 -1.48 5.02
C LYS A 15 11.99 -2.44 3.98
N ASP A 16 13.05 -3.18 4.31
CA ASP A 16 13.68 -4.11 3.39
C ASP A 16 12.92 -5.43 3.34
N GLU A 17 12.44 -5.92 4.49
CA GLU A 17 11.50 -7.05 4.54
C GLU A 17 10.24 -6.74 3.72
N LEU A 18 9.63 -5.56 3.94
CA LEU A 18 8.44 -5.14 3.21
C LEU A 18 8.70 -5.10 1.69
N LYS A 19 9.82 -4.53 1.24
CA LYS A 19 10.17 -4.49 -0.19
C LYS A 19 10.33 -5.89 -0.76
N ARG A 20 11.00 -6.80 -0.06
CA ARG A 20 11.19 -8.19 -0.52
C ARG A 20 9.86 -8.90 -0.73
N VAL A 21 8.94 -8.77 0.22
CA VAL A 21 7.62 -9.41 0.13
C VAL A 21 6.74 -8.75 -0.92
N ILE A 22 6.73 -7.42 -1.03
CA ILE A 22 5.95 -6.75 -2.08
C ILE A 22 6.48 -7.11 -3.46
N ASN A 23 7.81 -7.19 -3.63
CA ASN A 23 8.43 -7.61 -4.88
C ASN A 23 8.20 -9.10 -5.22
N SER A 24 7.80 -9.94 -4.26
CA SER A 24 7.44 -11.33 -4.53
C SER A 24 5.99 -11.48 -5.01
N PHE A 25 5.20 -10.40 -5.00
CA PHE A 25 3.84 -10.43 -5.52
C PHE A 25 3.85 -10.28 -7.04
N ASP A 26 2.98 -11.04 -7.70
CA ASP A 26 2.71 -10.85 -9.12
C ASP A 26 1.80 -9.62 -9.31
N LEU A 27 2.40 -8.53 -9.77
CA LEU A 27 1.83 -7.19 -9.83
C LEU A 27 1.52 -6.80 -11.28
N ALA A 28 0.82 -7.68 -11.99
CA ALA A 28 0.60 -7.57 -13.44
C ALA A 28 0.01 -6.22 -13.90
N ASP A 29 -0.95 -5.65 -13.15
CA ASP A 29 -1.66 -4.40 -13.48
C ASP A 29 -1.56 -3.31 -12.39
N ASP A 30 -0.71 -3.53 -11.40
CA ASP A 30 -0.59 -2.67 -10.23
C ASP A 30 0.68 -1.79 -10.32
N THR A 31 0.52 -0.48 -10.09
CA THR A 31 1.64 0.46 -10.03
C THR A 31 2.04 0.72 -8.59
N LEU A 32 3.30 0.48 -8.25
CA LEU A 32 3.86 0.72 -6.91
C LEU A 32 4.92 1.80 -6.95
N HIS A 33 4.85 2.74 -6.00
CA HIS A 33 5.91 3.71 -5.77
C HIS A 33 6.33 3.72 -4.31
N PHE A 34 7.55 3.23 -4.06
CA PHE A 34 8.19 3.34 -2.76
C PHE A 34 8.67 4.78 -2.53
N ARG A 35 8.31 5.34 -1.39
CA ARG A 35 8.73 6.67 -0.92
C ARG A 35 9.10 6.58 0.56
N GLU A 36 9.52 7.71 1.13
CA GLU A 36 10.04 7.79 2.50
C GLU A 36 9.03 7.38 3.57
N LEU A 37 7.80 7.89 3.47
CA LEU A 37 6.72 7.73 4.46
C LEU A 37 5.83 6.50 4.21
N GLY A 38 5.98 5.85 3.05
CA GLY A 38 5.12 4.73 2.69
C GLY A 38 5.24 4.31 1.23
N VAL A 39 4.45 3.29 0.89
CA VAL A 39 4.28 2.81 -0.48
C VAL A 39 2.97 3.33 -1.03
N TYR A 40 3.03 3.98 -2.19
CA TYR A 40 1.86 4.40 -2.93
C TYR A 40 1.48 3.27 -3.89
N TRP A 41 0.26 2.79 -3.73
CA TRP A 41 -0.27 1.68 -4.51
C TRP A 41 -1.40 2.17 -5.40
N GLY A 42 -1.23 1.97 -6.69
CA GLY A 42 -2.20 2.30 -7.71
C GLY A 42 -2.72 1.08 -8.45
N LYS A 43 -4.04 0.94 -8.51
CA LYS A 43 -4.69 -0.13 -9.28
C LYS A 43 -5.43 0.44 -10.47
N HIS A 44 -5.22 -0.15 -11.65
CA HIS A 44 -5.85 0.33 -12.88
C HIS A 44 -7.22 -0.32 -13.16
N ASP A 45 -7.41 -1.60 -12.81
CA ASP A 45 -8.63 -2.35 -13.13
C ASP A 45 -9.52 -2.66 -11.89
N LYS A 46 -10.84 -2.73 -12.14
CA LYS A 46 -11.92 -3.01 -11.18
C LYS A 46 -12.19 -4.51 -11.03
N THR A 47 -12.00 -5.28 -12.11
CA THR A 47 -12.30 -6.72 -12.19
C THR A 47 -11.37 -7.56 -11.30
N SER A 48 -10.17 -7.06 -11.07
CA SER A 48 -9.13 -7.70 -10.29
C SER A 48 -9.24 -7.39 -8.78
N TYR A 49 -10.14 -6.52 -8.32
CA TYR A 49 -10.26 -6.17 -6.89
C TYR A 49 -10.73 -7.33 -6.01
N ASN A 50 -11.70 -8.12 -6.47
CA ASN A 50 -12.21 -9.29 -5.73
C ASN A 50 -11.33 -10.54 -5.88
N GLN A 51 -10.30 -10.51 -6.74
CA GLN A 51 -9.44 -11.67 -7.04
C GLN A 51 -7.94 -11.46 -6.79
N THR A 52 -7.46 -10.22 -6.62
CA THR A 52 -6.01 -9.98 -6.51
C THR A 52 -5.49 -10.25 -5.11
N VAL A 53 -4.72 -11.32 -5.00
CA VAL A 53 -3.35 -11.36 -4.45
C VAL A 53 -3.02 -10.25 -3.46
N TYR A 54 -3.10 -8.97 -3.84
CA TYR A 54 -3.00 -7.79 -2.96
C TYR A 54 -3.58 -7.97 -1.55
N HIS A 55 -4.89 -8.13 -1.36
CA HIS A 55 -5.43 -8.17 0.00
C HIS A 55 -5.09 -9.47 0.72
N LYS A 56 -5.13 -10.60 0.01
CA LYS A 56 -4.89 -11.93 0.61
C LYS A 56 -3.43 -12.13 1.02
N ASN A 57 -2.49 -11.72 0.20
CA ASN A 57 -1.06 -11.87 0.48
C ASN A 57 -0.55 -10.80 1.44
N LEU A 58 -1.09 -9.58 1.36
CA LEU A 58 -0.76 -8.53 2.32
C LEU A 58 -1.24 -8.90 3.73
N LEU A 59 -2.45 -9.48 3.87
CA LEU A 59 -2.93 -10.00 5.16
C LEU A 59 -2.08 -11.15 5.72
N LYS A 60 -1.44 -11.93 4.86
CA LYS A 60 -0.54 -13.03 5.24
C LYS A 60 0.89 -12.57 5.52
N SER A 61 1.20 -11.30 5.27
CA SER A 61 2.54 -10.76 5.45
C SER A 61 2.83 -10.53 6.93
N SER A 62 4.04 -10.91 7.37
CA SER A 62 4.56 -10.65 8.73
C SER A 62 4.46 -9.19 9.14
N PHE A 63 4.65 -8.28 8.17
CA PHE A 63 4.64 -6.84 8.41
C PHE A 63 3.26 -6.18 8.41
N TYR A 64 2.17 -6.93 8.23
CA TYR A 64 0.82 -6.35 8.09
C TYR A 64 0.40 -5.51 9.29
N SER A 65 0.76 -5.93 10.50
CA SER A 65 0.53 -5.21 11.75
C SER A 65 1.34 -3.91 11.87
N TYR A 66 2.43 -3.80 11.11
CA TYR A 66 3.38 -2.69 11.15
C TYR A 66 3.20 -1.70 9.98
N ILE A 67 2.08 -1.79 9.25
CA ILE A 67 1.72 -0.83 8.20
C ILE A 67 0.34 -0.23 8.48
N THR A 68 0.13 1.00 8.03
CA THR A 68 -1.19 1.65 8.09
C THR A 68 -1.69 1.94 6.68
N ILE A 69 -2.71 1.21 6.25
CA ILE A 69 -3.30 1.35 4.91
C ILE A 69 -4.38 2.42 4.93
N ARG A 70 -4.28 3.43 4.05
CA ARG A 70 -5.30 4.48 3.88
C ARG A 70 -5.56 4.75 2.41
N ASN A 71 -6.80 5.03 2.07
CA ASN A 71 -7.15 5.42 0.71
C ASN A 71 -6.66 6.85 0.39
N ALA A 72 -6.63 7.20 -0.90
CA ALA A 72 -6.19 8.52 -1.35
C ALA A 72 -7.00 9.69 -0.76
N ARG A 73 -8.29 9.51 -0.47
CA ARG A 73 -9.12 10.55 0.15
C ARG A 73 -8.64 10.84 1.57
N THR A 74 -8.42 9.80 2.37
CA THR A 74 -7.89 9.95 3.73
C THR A 74 -6.47 10.50 3.72
N PHE A 75 -5.63 10.06 2.78
CA PHE A 75 -4.29 10.64 2.58
C PHE A 75 -4.36 12.17 2.35
N SER A 76 -5.25 12.62 1.45
CA SER A 76 -5.45 14.05 1.19
C SER A 76 -5.93 14.81 2.44
N ASN A 77 -6.85 14.22 3.20
CA ASN A 77 -7.35 14.83 4.43
C ASN A 77 -6.27 14.94 5.51
N ILE A 78 -5.41 13.93 5.67
CA ILE A 78 -4.26 13.99 6.57
C ILE A 78 -3.35 15.15 6.18
N GLY A 79 -3.06 15.31 4.89
CA GLY A 79 -2.27 16.43 4.38
C GLY A 79 -2.92 17.80 4.66
N HIS A 80 -4.24 17.90 4.61
CA HIS A 80 -4.95 19.13 4.98
C HIS A 80 -4.86 19.41 6.49
N CYS A 81 -4.97 18.38 7.33
CA CYS A 81 -4.82 18.51 8.79
C CYS A 81 -3.41 18.92 9.21
N LEU A 82 -2.37 18.41 8.53
CA LEU A 82 -0.96 18.70 8.84
C LEU A 82 -0.47 20.06 8.32
N LYS A 83 -1.23 20.68 7.40
CA LYS A 83 -0.93 22.02 6.85
C LYS A 83 -1.58 23.16 7.65
N LYS A 84 -2.35 22.82 8.69
CA LYS A 84 -2.84 23.77 9.69
C LYS A 84 -1.76 24.01 10.73
#